data_AF-A0A533BDK4-F1
#
_entry.id   AF-A0A533BDK4-F1
#
_cell.length_a   1.000
_cell.length_b   1.000
_cell.length_c   1.000
_cell.angle_alpha   90.00
_cell.angle_beta   90.00
_cell.angle_gamma   90.00
#
_symmetry.space_group_name_H-M   'P 1'
#
loop_
_entity.id
_entity.type
_entity.pdbx_description
1 polymer ?
#
loop_
_entity_poly.entity_id
_entity_poly.type
_entity_poly.pdbx_seq_one_letter_code
_entity_poly.pdbx_strand_id
1 'polypeptide(L)'
;MESLMETLVGRQANIGEGLLPFSPPTYAQVRRFFGDLVRAVYRLEVVDADRLPVTGPAVVAPNHDSVLDGIVLGAAISRELRFLAKAEL
;
A
#
# COMPACT_ATOMS: atom_id res chain seq x y z
N MET A 1 25.07 26.31 -0.94
CA MET A 1 24.16 25.35 -0.26
C MET A 1 22.68 25.66 -0.53
N GLU A 2 22.33 26.90 -0.92
CA GLU A 2 20.96 27.30 -1.30
C GLU A 2 20.48 26.68 -2.63
N SER A 3 21.37 26.49 -3.62
CA SER A 3 21.03 25.92 -4.93
C SER A 3 20.47 24.49 -4.87
N LEU A 4 20.89 23.66 -3.91
CA LEU A 4 20.37 22.30 -3.74
C LEU A 4 18.98 22.29 -3.07
N MET A 5 18.72 23.20 -2.14
CA MET A 5 17.38 23.34 -1.55
C MET A 5 16.38 23.91 -2.56
N GLU A 6 16.77 24.90 -3.35
CA GLU A 6 15.93 25.44 -4.45
C GLU A 6 15.60 24.37 -5.50
N THR A 7 16.58 23.53 -5.87
CA THR A 7 16.38 22.45 -6.84
C THR A 7 15.47 21.34 -6.30
N LEU A 8 15.54 21.04 -5.00
CA LEU A 8 14.66 20.05 -4.36
C LEU A 8 13.24 20.58 -4.15
N VAL A 9 13.09 21.87 -3.83
CA VAL A 9 11.79 22.55 -3.72
C VAL A 9 11.11 22.67 -5.10
N GLY A 10 11.87 23.00 -6.15
CA GLY A 10 11.34 23.07 -7.52
C GLY A 10 10.90 21.71 -8.10
N ARG A 11 11.47 20.60 -7.61
CA ARG A 11 11.09 19.23 -8.05
C ARG A 11 9.81 18.72 -7.40
N GLN A 12 9.45 19.20 -6.20
CA GLN A 12 8.16 18.86 -5.57
C GLN A 12 6.96 19.59 -6.19
N ALA A 13 7.17 20.71 -6.89
CA ALA A 13 6.10 21.51 -7.49
C ALA A 13 5.50 20.93 -8.79
N ASN A 14 6.04 19.83 -9.34
CA ASN A 14 5.65 19.29 -10.66
C ASN A 14 5.08 17.86 -10.64
N ILE A 15 4.63 17.34 -9.49
CA ILE A 15 4.06 15.97 -9.40
C ILE A 15 2.52 15.96 -9.55
N GLY A 16 1.86 17.12 -9.47
CA GLY A 16 0.43 17.27 -9.71
C GLY A 16 0.17 17.92 -11.07
N GLU A 17 -1.00 17.70 -11.64
CA GLU A 17 -1.46 18.20 -12.95
C GLU A 17 -1.03 17.35 -14.17
N GLY A 18 -1.65 16.18 -14.37
CA GLY A 18 -1.95 15.72 -15.74
C GLY A 18 -1.55 14.32 -16.21
N LEU A 19 -1.14 13.38 -15.35
CA LEU A 19 -0.68 12.06 -15.85
C LEU A 19 -1.81 11.07 -16.24
N LEU A 20 -3.04 11.24 -15.75
CA LEU A 20 -4.16 10.34 -15.99
C LEU A 20 -5.44 11.12 -16.36
N PRO A 21 -6.24 10.66 -17.35
CA PRO A 21 -7.48 11.33 -17.77
C PRO A 21 -8.63 11.18 -16.77
N PHE A 22 -8.38 10.62 -15.59
CA PHE A 22 -9.35 10.34 -14.54
C PHE A 22 -8.73 10.55 -13.15
N SER A 23 -9.59 10.81 -12.16
CA SER A 23 -9.17 10.89 -10.76
C SER A 23 -8.50 9.56 -10.33
N PRO A 24 -7.33 9.61 -9.71
CA PRO A 24 -6.65 8.39 -9.26
C PRO A 24 -7.54 7.64 -8.25
N PRO A 25 -7.60 6.30 -8.33
CA PRO A 25 -8.41 5.53 -7.39
C PRO A 25 -7.85 5.69 -5.98
N THR A 26 -8.76 5.75 -5.01
CA THR A 26 -8.40 5.76 -3.59
C THR A 26 -7.80 4.41 -3.18
N TYR A 27 -6.98 4.41 -2.12
CA TYR A 27 -6.46 3.18 -1.54
C TYR A 27 -7.57 2.16 -1.23
N ALA A 28 -8.71 2.62 -0.71
CA ALA A 28 -9.85 1.75 -0.39
C ALA A 28 -10.41 1.05 -1.65
N GLN A 29 -10.51 1.76 -2.78
CA GLN A 29 -10.96 1.19 -4.05
C GLN A 29 -9.96 0.15 -4.59
N VAL A 30 -8.67 0.48 -4.59
CA VAL A 30 -7.61 -0.43 -5.04
C VAL A 30 -7.58 -1.68 -4.16
N ARG A 31 -7.56 -1.51 -2.83
CA ARG A 31 -7.56 -2.61 -1.87
C ARG A 31 -8.76 -3.51 -2.04
N ARG A 32 -9.96 -2.96 -2.27
CA ARG A 32 -11.16 -3.77 -2.47
C ARG A 32 -11.07 -4.59 -3.76
N PHE A 33 -10.71 -3.96 -4.87
CA PHE A 33 -10.59 -4.64 -6.16
C PHE A 33 -9.57 -5.78 -6.13
N PHE A 34 -8.34 -5.50 -5.68
CA PHE A 34 -7.31 -6.53 -5.56
C PHE A 34 -7.63 -7.55 -4.47
N GLY A 35 -8.28 -7.13 -3.38
CA GLY A 35 -8.70 -8.02 -2.31
C GLY A 35 -9.71 -9.07 -2.75
N ASP A 36 -10.67 -8.69 -3.60
CA ASP A 36 -11.65 -9.60 -4.17
C ASP A 36 -10.98 -10.55 -5.18
N LEU A 37 -10.08 -10.03 -6.01
CA LEU A 37 -9.30 -10.83 -6.97
C LEU A 37 -8.43 -11.88 -6.26
N VAL A 38 -7.69 -11.49 -5.22
CA VAL A 38 -6.84 -12.42 -4.45
C VAL A 38 -7.68 -13.51 -3.80
N ARG A 39 -8.82 -13.18 -3.19
CA ARG A 39 -9.73 -14.17 -2.61
C ARG A 39 -10.24 -15.16 -3.66
N ALA A 40 -10.56 -14.70 -4.86
CA ALA A 40 -11.04 -15.55 -5.94
C ALA A 40 -9.94 -16.49 -6.48
N VAL A 41 -8.73 -15.97 -6.70
CA VAL A 41 -7.62 -16.73 -7.32
C VAL A 41 -6.94 -17.66 -6.32
N TYR A 42 -6.68 -17.20 -5.11
CA TYR A 42 -5.90 -17.93 -4.10
C TYR A 42 -6.75 -18.65 -3.05
N ARG A 43 -8.09 -18.48 -3.07
CA ARG A 43 -9.00 -19.03 -2.04
C ARG A 43 -8.53 -18.64 -0.63
N LEU A 44 -8.14 -17.37 -0.48
CA LEU A 44 -7.51 -16.84 0.73
C LEU A 44 -8.38 -17.09 1.97
N GLU A 45 -7.82 -17.81 2.94
CA GLU A 45 -8.38 -17.99 4.27
C GLU A 45 -7.66 -17.07 5.27
N VAL A 46 -8.42 -16.41 6.13
CA VAL A 46 -7.87 -15.57 7.21
C VAL A 46 -8.37 -16.14 8.53
N VAL A 47 -7.44 -16.67 9.31
CA VAL A 47 -7.71 -17.26 10.62
C VAL A 47 -7.43 -16.23 11.71
N ASP A 48 -8.24 -16.22 12.77
CA ASP A 48 -8.08 -15.34 13.95
C ASP A 48 -8.02 -13.83 13.60
N ALA A 49 -8.83 -13.39 12.63
CA ALA A 49 -8.86 -12.00 12.16
C ALA A 49 -9.20 -10.98 13.28
N ASP A 50 -9.89 -11.43 14.33
CA ASP A 50 -10.25 -10.68 15.52
C ASP A 50 -9.05 -10.31 16.42
N ARG A 51 -7.90 -10.97 16.25
CA ARG A 51 -6.67 -10.64 17.00
C ARG A 51 -5.97 -9.39 16.48
N LEU A 52 -6.35 -8.89 15.30
CA LEU A 52 -5.79 -7.65 14.78
C LEU A 52 -6.22 -6.47 15.67
N PRO A 53 -5.29 -5.67 16.22
CA PRO A 53 -5.66 -4.50 17.01
C PRO A 53 -6.55 -3.55 16.21
N VAL A 54 -7.74 -3.25 16.73
CA VAL A 54 -8.71 -2.35 16.07
C VAL A 54 -8.20 -0.90 16.06
N THR A 55 -7.53 -0.50 17.13
CA THR A 55 -6.97 0.84 17.32
C THR A 55 -5.51 0.76 17.76
N GLY A 56 -4.82 1.91 17.70
CA GLY A 56 -3.42 2.01 18.09
C GLY A 56 -2.43 1.51 17.03
N PRO A 57 -1.12 1.69 17.32
CA PRO A 57 -0.04 1.27 16.44
C PRO A 57 0.13 -0.26 16.47
N ALA A 58 0.45 -0.83 15.31
CA ALA A 58 0.78 -2.24 15.17
C ALA A 58 1.83 -2.39 14.06
N VAL A 59 2.74 -3.34 14.23
CA VAL A 59 3.68 -3.78 13.19
C VAL A 59 3.29 -5.20 12.80
N VAL A 60 2.94 -5.38 11.52
CA VAL A 60 2.67 -6.71 10.95
C VAL A 60 3.99 -7.25 10.41
N ALA A 61 4.46 -8.36 10.97
CA ALA A 61 5.71 -8.99 10.61
C ALA A 61 5.45 -10.38 9.98
N PRO A 62 5.08 -10.43 8.68
CA PRO A 62 4.84 -11.67 7.98
C PRO A 62 6.17 -12.40 7.70
N ASN A 63 6.10 -13.69 7.38
CA ASN A 63 7.15 -14.32 6.60
C ASN A 63 7.20 -13.65 5.20
N HIS A 64 8.37 -13.67 4.56
CA HIS A 64 8.54 -13.08 3.22
C HIS A 64 9.01 -14.14 2.23
N ASP A 65 8.06 -14.75 1.53
CA ASP A 65 8.31 -15.85 0.58
C ASP A 65 8.05 -15.39 -0.87
N SER A 66 7.29 -14.33 -1.08
CA SER A 66 6.88 -13.86 -2.41
C SER A 66 6.86 -12.35 -2.55
N VAL A 67 7.08 -11.87 -3.78
CA VAL A 67 6.85 -10.46 -4.15
C VAL A 67 5.37 -10.08 -3.98
N LEU A 68 4.47 -11.06 -4.04
CA LEU A 68 3.02 -10.83 -3.88
C LEU A 68 2.59 -10.62 -2.43
N ASP A 69 3.49 -10.76 -1.45
CA ASP A 69 3.15 -10.67 -0.02
C ASP A 69 2.45 -9.34 0.31
N GLY A 70 2.87 -8.22 -0.29
CA GLY A 70 2.19 -6.92 -0.10
C GLY A 70 0.73 -6.91 -0.58
N ILE A 71 0.45 -7.55 -1.71
CA ILE A 71 -0.90 -7.63 -2.28
C ILE A 71 -1.77 -8.57 -1.45
N VAL A 72 -1.25 -9.74 -1.08
CA VAL A 72 -1.97 -10.73 -0.26
C VAL A 72 -2.26 -10.18 1.13
N LEU A 73 -1.30 -9.50 1.77
CA LEU A 73 -1.52 -8.84 3.06
C LEU A 73 -2.53 -7.71 2.96
N GLY A 74 -2.50 -6.90 1.91
CA GLY A 74 -3.52 -5.88 1.65
C GLY A 74 -4.93 -6.46 1.55
N ALA A 75 -5.06 -7.66 0.97
CA ALA A 75 -6.32 -8.39 0.89
C ALA A 75 -6.75 -8.96 2.26
N ALA A 76 -5.82 -9.52 3.03
CA ALA A 76 -6.09 -10.21 4.30
C ALA A 76 -6.38 -9.24 5.46
N ILE A 77 -5.62 -8.15 5.56
CA ILE A 77 -5.70 -7.22 6.70
C ILE A 77 -6.83 -6.21 6.49
N SER A 78 -7.67 -6.03 7.52
CA SER A 78 -8.85 -5.15 7.49
C SER A 78 -8.52 -3.66 7.60
N ARG A 79 -7.31 -3.32 8.02
CA ARG A 79 -6.79 -1.96 8.17
C ARG A 79 -5.87 -1.56 7.02
N GLU A 80 -5.74 -0.26 6.78
CA GLU A 80 -4.74 0.27 5.86
C GLU A 80 -3.32 -0.11 6.34
N LEU A 81 -2.54 -0.69 5.42
CA LEU A 81 -1.15 -1.06 5.64
C LEU A 81 -0.21 -0.04 5.01
N ARG A 82 0.88 0.26 5.72
CA ARG A 82 2.02 1.02 5.20
C ARG A 82 3.21 0.08 5.15
N PHE A 83 3.75 -0.13 3.96
CA PHE A 83 4.84 -1.07 3.73
C PHE A 83 6.18 -0.35 3.83
N LEU A 84 7.15 -1.03 4.44
CA LEU A 84 8.55 -0.66 4.36
C LEU A 84 9.13 -1.38 3.15
N ALA A 85 9.43 -0.64 2.10
CA ALA A 85 10.08 -1.14 0.89
C ALA A 85 11.41 -0.42 0.70
N LYS A 86 12.33 -1.08 0.00
CA LYS A 86 13.56 -0.45 -0.45
C LYS A 86 13.25 0.68 -1.43
N ALA A 87 14.13 1.68 -1.51
CA ALA A 87 13.93 2.84 -2.38
C ALA A 87 14.00 2.47 -3.88
N GLU A 88 14.67 1.37 -4.20
CA GLU A 88 14.81 0.85 -5.57
C GLU A 88 13.60 0.04 -6.05
N LEU A 89 12.60 -0.19 -5.19
CA LEU A 89 11.34 -0.83 -5.54
C LEU A 89 10.31 0.17 -6.07
#